data_AF-A0A3C2C1R2-F1
#
_entry.id   AF-A0A3C2C1R2-F1
#
_cell.length_a   1.000
_cell.length_b   1.000
_cell.length_c   1.000
_cell.angle_alpha   90.00
_cell.angle_beta   90.00
_cell.angle_gamma   90.00
#
_symmetry.space_group_name_H-M   'P 1'
#
loop_
_entity.id
_entity.type
_entity.pdbx_description
1 polymer ?
#
loop_
_entity_poly.entity_id
_entity_poly.type
_entity_poly.pdbx_seq_one_letter_code
_entity_poly.pdbx_strand_id
1 'polypeptide(L)'
;KTEIKKIANLERQLKQQAQALKKQLKFKNEQELSKIQDLINRVIKQVAEDQNFDLILYQEVAYASKKINITPIISQKLRLLFE
;
A
#
# COMPACT_ATOMS: atom_id res chain seq x y z
N LYS A 1 19.59 -45.62 4.33
CA LYS A 1 19.96 -44.66 3.25
C LYS A 1 18.73 -44.06 2.54
N THR A 2 17.67 -44.83 2.27
CA THR A 2 16.45 -44.36 1.59
C THR A 2 15.60 -43.40 2.41
N GLU A 3 15.43 -43.66 3.71
CA GLU A 3 14.66 -42.78 4.61
C GLU A 3 15.30 -41.40 4.80
N ILE A 4 16.63 -41.33 4.90
CA ILE A 4 17.37 -40.05 4.97
C ILE A 4 17.14 -39.22 3.70
N LYS A 5 17.10 -39.86 2.51
CA LYS A 5 16.79 -39.17 1.26
C LYS A 5 15.35 -38.66 1.22
N LYS A 6 14.39 -39.41 1.77
CA LYS A 6 12.99 -38.97 1.87
C LYS A 6 12.86 -37.75 2.78
N ILE A 7 13.49 -37.77 3.96
CA ILE A 7 13.49 -36.64 4.90
C ILE A 7 14.11 -35.40 4.25
N ALA A 8 15.29 -35.53 3.63
CA ALA A 8 15.92 -34.41 2.93
C ALA A 8 15.06 -33.83 1.79
N ASN A 9 14.30 -34.69 1.08
CA ASN A 9 13.38 -34.23 0.06
C ASN A 9 12.18 -33.47 0.66
N LEU A 10 11.61 -33.96 1.76
CA LEU A 10 10.53 -33.28 2.49
C LEU A 10 10.98 -31.92 3.03
N GLU A 11 12.17 -31.83 3.60
CA GLU A 11 12.74 -30.56 4.06
C GLU A 11 12.90 -29.55 2.91
N ARG A 12 13.39 -30.01 1.75
CA ARG A 12 13.49 -29.18 0.55
C ARG A 12 12.12 -28.70 0.08
N GLN A 13 11.14 -29.60 0.02
CA GLN A 13 9.77 -29.26 -0.39
C GLN A 13 9.14 -28.24 0.57
N LEU A 14 9.29 -28.44 1.87
CA LEU A 14 8.80 -27.51 2.90
C LEU A 14 9.45 -26.13 2.74
N LYS A 15 10.77 -26.08 2.52
CA LYS A 15 11.49 -24.82 2.30
C LYS A 15 11.00 -24.09 1.04
N GLN A 16 10.74 -24.81 -0.04
CA GLN A 16 10.20 -24.26 -1.28
C GLN A 16 8.78 -23.72 -1.09
N GLN A 17 7.92 -24.47 -0.40
CA GLN A 17 6.55 -24.04 -0.08
C GLN A 17 6.55 -22.78 0.81
N ALA A 18 7.39 -22.74 1.83
CA ALA A 18 7.53 -21.56 2.70
C ALA A 18 7.99 -20.32 1.92
N GLN A 19 8.95 -20.48 0.99
CA GLN A 19 9.39 -19.39 0.11
C GLN A 19 8.29 -18.93 -0.85
N ALA A 20 7.53 -19.85 -1.43
CA ALA A 20 6.40 -19.53 -2.30
C ALA A 20 5.31 -18.75 -1.54
N LEU A 21 4.94 -19.22 -0.33
CA LEU A 21 3.99 -18.54 0.53
C LEU A 21 4.44 -17.13 0.89
N LYS A 22 5.72 -16.95 1.28
CA LYS A 22 6.27 -15.63 1.59
C LYS A 22 6.16 -14.67 0.40
N LYS A 23 6.45 -15.14 -0.82
CA LYS A 23 6.32 -14.34 -2.04
C LYS A 23 4.87 -13.96 -2.32
N GLN A 24 3.95 -14.91 -2.19
CA GLN A 24 2.52 -14.66 -2.37
C GLN A 24 1.98 -13.63 -1.37
N LEU A 25 2.36 -13.73 -0.10
CA LEU A 25 1.97 -12.76 0.92
C LEU A 25 2.53 -11.37 0.63
N LYS A 26 3.81 -11.29 0.23
CA LYS A 26 4.42 -10.01 -0.18
C LYS A 26 3.65 -9.38 -1.34
N PHE A 27 3.40 -10.15 -2.40
CA PHE A 27 2.69 -9.68 -3.57
C PHE A 27 1.27 -9.20 -3.23
N LYS A 28 0.53 -9.98 -2.41
CA LYS A 28 -0.80 -9.58 -1.96
C LYS A 28 -0.76 -8.28 -1.15
N ASN A 29 0.22 -8.12 -0.26
CA ASN A 29 0.38 -6.90 0.51
C ASN A 29 0.66 -5.68 -0.39
N GLU A 30 1.55 -5.84 -1.38
CA GLU A 30 1.82 -4.79 -2.38
C GLU A 30 0.57 -4.42 -3.18
N GLN A 31 -0.24 -5.40 -3.58
CA GLN A 31 -1.50 -5.14 -4.27
C GLN A 31 -2.52 -4.37 -3.41
N GLU A 32 -2.71 -4.76 -2.15
CA GLU A 32 -3.63 -4.06 -1.26
C GLU A 32 -3.13 -2.63 -0.96
N LEU A 33 -1.82 -2.43 -0.79
CA LEU A 33 -1.23 -1.10 -0.66
C LEU A 33 -1.48 -0.24 -1.92
N SER A 34 -1.37 -0.82 -3.11
CA SER A 34 -1.67 -0.11 -4.37
C SER A 34 -3.13 0.35 -4.40
N LYS A 35 -4.08 -0.51 -4.03
CA LYS A 35 -5.51 -0.14 -3.99
C LYS A 35 -5.79 1.00 -3.02
N ILE A 36 -5.10 1.02 -1.88
CA ILE A 36 -5.19 2.12 -0.91
C ILE A 36 -4.67 3.43 -1.53
N GLN A 37 -3.52 3.39 -2.20
CA GLN A 37 -2.98 4.56 -2.90
C GLN A 37 -3.93 5.07 -4.01
N ASP A 38 -4.52 4.16 -4.78
CA ASP A 38 -5.49 4.51 -5.84
C ASP A 38 -6.74 5.17 -5.27
N LEU A 39 -7.21 4.72 -4.10
CA LEU A 39 -8.32 5.37 -3.40
C LEU A 39 -7.92 6.77 -2.94
N ILE A 40 -6.76 6.92 -2.30
CA ILE A 40 -6.24 8.21 -1.84
C ILE A 40 -6.13 9.20 -3.01
N ASN A 41 -5.54 8.78 -4.13
CA ASN A 41 -5.37 9.61 -5.33
C ASN A 41 -6.70 10.06 -5.92
N ARG A 42 -7.72 9.19 -5.93
CA ARG A 42 -9.08 9.56 -6.37
C ARG A 42 -9.68 10.64 -5.46
N VAL A 43 -9.58 10.47 -4.14
CA VAL A 43 -10.09 11.47 -3.19
C VAL A 43 -9.33 12.79 -3.32
N ILE A 44 -8.01 12.75 -3.50
CA ILE A 44 -7.22 13.95 -3.74
C ILE A 44 -7.70 14.68 -4.99
N LYS A 45 -7.92 13.97 -6.10
CA LYS A 45 -8.43 14.56 -7.34
C LYS A 45 -9.81 15.20 -7.15
N GLN A 46 -10.71 14.54 -6.44
CA GLN A 46 -12.03 15.12 -6.11
C GLN A 46 -11.90 16.40 -5.28
N VAL A 47 -11.01 16.42 -4.29
CA VAL A 47 -10.76 17.63 -3.49
C VAL A 47 -10.11 18.73 -4.32
N ALA A 48 -9.23 18.38 -5.25
CA ALA A 48 -8.62 19.31 -6.18
C ALA A 48 -9.67 20.02 -7.03
N GLU A 49 -10.60 19.25 -7.61
CA GLU A 49 -11.71 19.76 -8.42
C GLU A 49 -12.68 20.59 -7.58
N ASP A 50 -13.13 20.08 -6.43
CA ASP A 50 -14.10 20.75 -5.55
C ASP A 50 -13.62 22.12 -5.04
N GLN A 51 -12.31 22.23 -4.76
CA GLN A 51 -11.71 23.44 -4.18
C GLN A 51 -10.92 24.27 -5.21
N ASN A 52 -10.96 23.88 -6.49
CA ASN A 52 -10.27 24.55 -7.59
C ASN A 52 -8.76 24.70 -7.35
N PHE A 53 -8.11 23.63 -6.89
CA PHE A 53 -6.65 23.58 -6.80
C PHE A 53 -6.04 23.27 -8.17
N ASP A 54 -5.13 24.14 -8.62
CA ASP A 54 -4.38 23.91 -9.86
C ASP A 54 -3.19 22.96 -9.68
N LEU A 55 -2.63 22.88 -8.46
CA LEU A 55 -1.45 22.07 -8.15
C LEU A 55 -1.50 21.57 -6.71
N ILE A 56 -1.19 20.28 -6.53
CA ILE A 56 -0.99 19.65 -5.23
C ILE A 56 0.42 19.05 -5.21
N LEU A 57 1.20 19.41 -4.18
CA LEU A 57 2.55 18.93 -3.98
C LEU A 57 2.56 17.87 -2.86
N TYR A 58 3.16 16.72 -3.14
CA TYR A 58 3.37 15.65 -2.18
C TYR A 58 4.86 15.40 -2.02
N GLN A 59 5.32 15.24 -0.77
CA GLN A 59 6.71 14.93 -0.42
C GLN A 59 7.71 16.01 -0.90
N GLU A 60 8.90 16.06 -0.29
CA GLU A 60 10.00 16.94 -0.74
C GLU A 60 9.71 18.46 -0.85
N VAL A 61 8.95 19.02 0.08
CA VAL A 61 8.88 20.49 0.26
C VAL A 61 9.82 20.94 1.38
N ALA A 62 10.75 21.84 1.06
CA ALA A 62 11.70 22.39 2.04
C ALA A 62 10.99 23.12 3.20
N TYR A 63 9.86 23.77 2.90
CA TYR A 63 8.97 24.38 3.87
C TYR A 63 7.55 24.52 3.30
N ALA A 64 6.54 24.16 4.08
CA ALA A 64 5.13 24.42 3.77
C ALA A 64 4.43 24.90 5.04
N SER A 65 3.68 26.00 4.95
CA SER A 65 2.92 26.50 6.10
C SER A 65 1.73 25.59 6.42
N LYS A 66 1.28 25.56 7.68
CA LYS A 66 0.09 24.80 8.08
C LYS A 66 -1.18 25.24 7.33
N LYS A 67 -1.26 26.51 6.92
CA LYS A 67 -2.43 27.10 6.24
C LYS A 67 -2.68 26.46 4.87
N ILE A 68 -1.63 26.02 4.18
CA ILE A 68 -1.73 25.39 2.85
C ILE A 68 -1.80 23.85 2.92
N ASN A 69 -1.72 23.26 4.12
CA ASN A 69 -1.74 21.81 4.27
C ASN A 69 -3.17 21.28 4.16
N ILE A 70 -3.46 20.60 3.06
CA ILE A 70 -4.77 19.99 2.79
C ILE A 70 -4.90 18.55 3.31
N THR A 71 -3.86 17.95 3.91
CA THR A 71 -3.89 16.57 4.44
C THR A 71 -5.07 16.31 5.38
N PRO A 72 -5.46 17.24 6.29
CA PRO A 72 -6.63 17.04 7.14
C PRO A 72 -7.94 16.91 6.35
N ILE A 73 -8.10 17.68 5.26
CA ILE A 73 -9.28 17.65 4.40
C ILE A 73 -9.38 16.28 3.72
N ILE A 74 -8.28 15.79 3.14
CA ILE A 74 -8.22 14.46 2.51
C ILE A 74 -8.53 13.36 3.54
N SER A 75 -7.92 13.43 4.73
CA SER A 75 -8.13 12.46 5.80
C SER A 75 -9.58 12.39 6.26
N GLN A 76 -10.25 13.55 6.36
CA GLN A 76 -11.66 13.61 6.73
C GLN A 76 -12.56 13.03 5.63
N LYS A 77 -12.32 13.38 4.35
CA LYS A 77 -13.07 12.80 3.24
C LYS A 77 -12.91 11.29 3.16
N LEU A 78 -11.69 10.78 3.34
CA LEU A 78 -11.44 9.33 3.38
C LEU A 78 -12.23 8.66 4.51
N ARG A 79 -12.24 9.23 5.71
CA ARG A 79 -12.99 8.68 6.84
C ARG A 79 -14.49 8.55 6.54
N LEU A 80 -15.08 9.57 5.94
CA LEU A 80 -16.50 9.58 5.55
C LEU A 80 -16.87 8.53 4.49
N LEU A 81 -15.90 7.96 3.75
CA LEU A 81 -16.17 6.86 2.81
C LEU A 81 -16.34 5.50 3.51
N PHE A 82 -15.96 5.40 4.78
CA PHE A 82 -15.98 4.15 5.55
C PHE A 82 -16.86 4.21 6.81
N GLU A 83 -17.50 5.35 7.06
CA GLU A 83 -18.57 5.52 8.06
C GLU A 83 -19.92 5.17 7.42
#